data_AF-A0A969HFJ6-F1
#
_entry.id   AF-A0A969HFJ6-F1
#
_cell.length_a   1.000
_cell.length_b   1.000
_cell.length_c   1.000
_cell.angle_alpha   90.00
_cell.angle_beta   90.00
_cell.angle_gamma   90.00
#
_symmetry.space_group_name_H-M   'P 1'
#
loop_
_entity.id
_entity.type
_entity.pdbx_description
1 polymer ?
#
loop_
_entity_poly.entity_id
_entity_poly.type
_entity_poly.pdbx_seq_one_letter_code
_entity_poly.pdbx_strand_id
1 'polypeptide(L)'
;MKKQLMFALSLLVMVLLLVGNVSPASADDFVCRGTLGKVTRDNVVVPDGASCTLNGTRVEGNVIVKTGAQLKTDGAKIDGNIQTEGHAKVVVLSTVVGGSVQIKQGRNAQVKGAQINGDLQVNLAGWRIGDRLIQSFNLLANCDIVGLKQI
;
A
#
# COMPACT_ATOMS: atom_id res chain seq x y z
N MET A 1 1.29 -23.87 -63.65
CA MET A 1 0.73 -22.99 -62.59
C MET A 1 1.52 -23.09 -61.27
N LYS A 2 2.87 -23.01 -61.30
CA LYS A 2 3.74 -23.26 -60.12
C LYS A 2 4.49 -22.02 -59.57
N LYS A 3 4.32 -20.84 -60.18
CA LYS A 3 5.06 -19.61 -59.81
C LYS A 3 4.30 -18.67 -58.84
N GLN A 4 3.01 -18.89 -58.63
CA GLN A 4 2.16 -18.05 -57.76
C GLN A 4 2.25 -18.45 -56.27
N LEU A 5 2.79 -19.65 -55.96
CA LEU A 5 2.88 -20.15 -54.58
C LEU A 5 4.10 -19.62 -53.80
N MET A 6 5.07 -18.99 -54.47
CA MET A 6 6.30 -18.50 -53.81
C MET A 6 6.18 -17.07 -53.28
N PHE A 7 5.23 -16.26 -53.76
CA PHE A 7 5.06 -14.88 -53.28
C PHE A 7 4.24 -14.76 -51.99
N ALA A 8 3.37 -15.75 -51.71
CA ALA A 8 2.51 -15.71 -50.53
C ALA A 8 3.23 -16.07 -49.21
N LEU A 9 4.43 -16.65 -49.27
CA LEU A 9 5.17 -17.06 -48.07
C LEU A 9 6.04 -15.95 -47.47
N SER A 10 6.27 -14.85 -48.22
CA SER A 10 7.13 -13.74 -47.78
C SER A 10 6.43 -12.80 -46.78
N LEU A 11 5.10 -12.65 -46.84
CA LEU A 11 4.38 -11.75 -45.93
C LEU A 11 4.14 -12.32 -44.52
N LEU A 12 4.25 -13.64 -44.33
CA LEU A 12 3.94 -14.26 -43.04
C LEU A 12 5.13 -14.19 -42.05
N VAL A 13 6.33 -13.85 -42.51
CA VAL A 13 7.55 -13.81 -41.65
C VAL A 13 7.76 -12.43 -41.02
N MET A 14 7.12 -11.37 -41.53
CA MET A 14 7.35 -9.99 -41.08
C MET A 14 6.37 -9.51 -39.99
N VAL A 15 5.56 -10.40 -39.43
CA VAL A 15 4.66 -10.12 -38.28
C VAL A 15 5.11 -10.92 -37.05
N LEU A 16 6.42 -11.16 -36.89
CA LEU A 16 6.97 -11.87 -35.72
C LEU A 16 8.05 -11.08 -34.97
N LEU A 17 8.26 -9.80 -35.30
CA LEU A 17 9.35 -8.97 -34.72
C LEU A 17 8.86 -7.82 -33.82
N LEU A 18 7.57 -7.76 -33.47
CA LEU A 18 7.04 -6.76 -32.53
C LEU A 18 6.76 -7.32 -31.13
N VAL A 19 7.45 -8.39 -30.71
CA VAL A 19 7.58 -8.68 -29.28
C VAL A 19 8.52 -7.64 -28.67
N GLY A 20 7.99 -6.43 -28.50
CA GLY A 20 8.63 -5.36 -27.76
C GLY A 20 9.04 -5.90 -26.40
N ASN A 21 10.29 -5.63 -26.03
CA ASN A 21 10.80 -5.85 -24.69
C ASN A 21 9.96 -5.04 -23.71
N VAL A 22 8.86 -5.61 -23.23
CA VAL A 22 8.14 -5.10 -22.06
C VAL A 22 9.09 -5.35 -20.91
N SER A 23 9.91 -4.35 -20.60
CA SER A 23 10.70 -4.37 -19.39
C SER A 23 9.69 -4.48 -18.25
N PRO A 24 9.76 -5.52 -17.39
CA PRO A 24 8.92 -5.53 -16.21
C PRO A 24 9.30 -4.27 -15.43
N ALA A 25 8.33 -3.38 -15.24
CA ALA A 25 8.46 -2.32 -14.25
C ALA A 25 8.56 -3.04 -12.90
N SER A 26 9.78 -3.36 -12.49
CA SER A 26 10.07 -3.86 -11.16
C SER A 26 9.86 -2.66 -10.25
N ALA A 27 8.67 -2.55 -9.67
CA ALA A 27 8.48 -1.69 -8.51
C ALA A 27 9.47 -2.19 -7.45
N ASP A 28 10.54 -1.44 -7.23
CA ASP A 28 11.56 -1.84 -6.26
C ASP A 28 10.98 -1.58 -4.87
N ASP A 29 10.54 -2.63 -4.21
CA ASP A 29 9.95 -2.56 -2.89
C ASP A 29 11.01 -2.11 -1.87
N PHE A 30 10.92 -0.87 -1.42
CA PHE A 30 11.85 -0.35 -0.43
C PHE A 30 11.54 -0.88 0.97
N VAL A 31 12.45 -1.66 1.53
CA VAL A 31 12.31 -2.19 2.89
C VAL A 31 12.70 -1.13 3.93
N CYS A 32 11.71 -0.59 4.64
CA CYS A 32 11.92 0.43 5.65
C CYS A 32 12.11 -0.17 7.04
N ARG A 33 13.25 0.11 7.68
CA ARG A 33 13.58 -0.29 9.06
C ARG A 33 13.96 0.89 9.97
N GLY A 34 13.63 2.11 9.55
CA GLY A 34 14.03 3.32 10.25
C GLY A 34 13.25 4.54 9.77
N THR A 35 13.89 5.71 9.79
CA THR A 35 13.23 6.96 9.38
C THR A 35 13.62 7.34 7.96
N LEU A 36 12.62 7.64 7.15
CA LEU A 36 12.76 8.30 5.86
C LEU A 36 12.35 9.77 6.01
N GLY A 37 13.18 10.66 5.47
CA GLY A 37 12.84 12.08 5.34
C GLY A 37 12.06 12.36 4.05
N LYS A 38 12.25 13.57 3.51
CA LYS A 38 11.70 14.01 2.22
C LYS A 38 12.42 13.33 1.05
N VAL A 39 12.08 12.08 0.81
CA VAL A 39 12.55 11.28 -0.33
C VAL A 39 11.36 10.69 -1.06
N THR A 40 11.56 10.29 -2.31
CA THR A 40 10.56 9.55 -3.08
C THR A 40 10.92 8.06 -3.07
N ARG A 41 9.91 7.21 -2.87
CA ARG A 41 10.00 5.74 -2.98
C ARG A 41 8.82 5.22 -3.80
N ASP A 42 9.01 4.08 -4.45
CA ASP A 42 7.95 3.43 -5.21
C ASP A 42 6.99 2.76 -4.22
N ASN A 43 7.27 1.53 -3.81
CA ASN A 43 6.59 0.87 -2.71
C ASN A 43 7.45 0.92 -1.44
N VAL A 44 6.79 0.92 -0.29
CA VAL A 44 7.47 0.80 1.01
C VAL A 44 6.93 -0.41 1.75
N VAL A 45 7.83 -1.28 2.19
CA VAL A 45 7.50 -2.44 3.02
C VAL A 45 8.15 -2.27 4.39
N VAL A 46 7.34 -2.27 5.45
CA VAL A 46 7.81 -2.34 6.83
C VAL A 46 7.79 -3.82 7.24
N PRO A 47 8.95 -4.48 7.39
CA PRO A 47 9.01 -5.90 7.66
C PRO A 47 8.59 -6.21 9.10
N ASP A 48 8.39 -7.50 9.40
CA ASP A 48 7.88 -7.96 10.68
C ASP A 48 8.67 -7.40 11.87
N GLY A 49 7.95 -6.92 12.89
CA GLY A 49 8.52 -6.33 14.10
C GLY A 49 9.34 -5.04 13.91
N ALA A 50 9.56 -4.59 12.67
CA ALA A 50 10.35 -3.40 12.41
C ALA A 50 9.54 -2.12 12.64
N SER A 51 10.26 -1.01 12.79
CA SER A 51 9.65 0.32 12.91
C SER A 51 10.08 1.19 11.74
N CYS A 52 9.11 1.86 11.12
CA CYS A 52 9.34 2.80 10.04
C CYS A 52 8.67 4.14 10.32
N THR A 53 9.38 5.22 10.07
CA THR A 53 8.82 6.58 10.07
C THR A 53 8.96 7.21 8.69
N LEU A 54 7.86 7.67 8.13
CA LEU A 54 7.81 8.43 6.87
C LEU A 54 7.57 9.90 7.21
N ASN A 55 8.61 10.73 7.17
CA ASN A 55 8.55 12.15 7.52
C ASN A 55 8.69 13.01 6.26
N GLY A 56 7.57 13.53 5.75
CA GLY A 56 7.55 14.26 4.47
C GLY A 56 7.89 13.39 3.25
N THR A 57 7.90 12.06 3.41
CA THR A 57 8.23 11.12 2.34
C THR A 57 7.11 11.06 1.30
N ARG A 58 7.48 10.92 0.03
CA ARG A 58 6.56 10.63 -1.07
C ARG A 58 6.66 9.15 -1.42
N VAL A 59 5.52 8.46 -1.43
CA VAL A 59 5.41 7.07 -1.86
C VAL A 59 4.50 7.05 -3.08
N GLU A 60 5.02 6.62 -4.23
CA GLU A 60 4.26 6.59 -5.49
C GLU A 60 3.34 5.36 -5.58
N GLY A 61 3.69 4.31 -4.86
CA GLY A 61 2.95 3.07 -4.75
C GLY A 61 2.33 2.87 -3.37
N ASN A 62 2.38 1.63 -2.88
CA ASN A 62 1.73 1.21 -1.64
C ASN A 62 2.69 1.19 -0.46
N VAL A 63 2.13 1.37 0.74
CA VAL A 63 2.82 1.10 2.01
C VAL A 63 2.25 -0.17 2.62
N ILE A 64 3.09 -1.19 2.78
CA ILE A 64 2.72 -2.49 3.36
C ILE A 64 3.38 -2.60 4.73
N VAL A 65 2.57 -2.77 5.77
CA VAL A 65 3.04 -2.95 7.15
C VAL A 65 2.74 -4.38 7.59
N LYS A 66 3.79 -5.14 7.83
CA LYS A 66 3.67 -6.55 8.22
C LYS A 66 3.42 -6.73 9.73
N THR A 67 3.37 -7.99 10.16
CA THR A 67 2.97 -8.38 11.50
C THR A 67 3.91 -7.84 12.56
N GLY A 68 3.34 -7.32 13.65
CA GLY A 68 4.09 -6.74 14.76
C GLY A 68 4.88 -5.47 14.39
N ALA A 69 4.80 -5.00 13.15
CA ALA A 69 5.54 -3.83 12.70
C ALA A 69 4.86 -2.53 13.15
N GLN A 70 5.63 -1.45 13.11
CA GLN A 70 5.19 -0.11 13.48
C GLN A 70 5.39 0.86 12.32
N LEU A 71 4.33 1.59 11.98
CA LEU A 71 4.39 2.66 10.99
C LEU A 71 3.99 3.99 11.65
N LYS A 72 4.79 5.02 11.42
CA LYS A 72 4.40 6.41 11.65
C LYS A 72 4.54 7.18 10.34
N THR A 73 3.50 7.89 9.92
CA THR A 73 3.59 8.88 8.85
C THR A 73 3.34 10.27 9.42
N ASP A 74 4.09 11.25 8.94
CA ASP A 74 3.99 12.64 9.36
C ASP A 74 4.28 13.56 8.16
N GLY A 75 3.23 14.22 7.65
CA GLY A 75 3.36 15.06 6.46
C GLY A 75 3.66 14.29 5.17
N ALA A 76 3.43 12.97 5.14
CA ALA A 76 3.74 12.14 3.98
C ALA A 76 2.69 12.28 2.86
N LYS A 77 3.07 11.91 1.64
CA LYS A 77 2.14 11.77 0.51
C LYS A 77 2.27 10.39 -0.11
N ILE A 78 1.20 9.62 -0.06
CA ILE A 78 1.15 8.24 -0.55
C ILE A 78 0.11 8.21 -1.66
N ASP A 79 0.54 7.93 -2.89
CA ASP A 79 -0.37 7.92 -4.04
C ASP A 79 -1.21 6.62 -4.09
N GLY A 80 -0.65 5.51 -3.59
CA GLY A 80 -1.35 4.23 -3.44
C GLY A 80 -2.08 4.07 -2.10
N ASN A 81 -2.09 2.84 -1.58
CA ASN A 81 -2.80 2.45 -0.37
C ASN A 81 -1.85 2.27 0.82
N ILE A 82 -2.37 2.43 2.04
CA ILE A 82 -1.74 1.93 3.26
C ILE A 82 -2.43 0.61 3.62
N GLN A 83 -1.68 -0.49 3.61
CA GLN A 83 -2.19 -1.83 3.90
C GLN A 83 -1.45 -2.41 5.09
N THR A 84 -2.20 -2.81 6.11
CA THR A 84 -1.61 -3.28 7.37
C THR A 84 -2.36 -4.50 7.87
N GLU A 85 -1.60 -5.51 8.30
CA GLU A 85 -2.14 -6.74 8.89
C GLU A 85 -1.30 -7.15 10.09
N GLY A 86 -1.95 -7.41 11.24
CA GLY A 86 -1.25 -7.87 12.44
C GLY A 86 -0.29 -6.85 13.07
N HIS A 87 -0.37 -5.57 12.69
CA HIS A 87 0.60 -4.54 13.08
C HIS A 87 0.57 -4.25 14.59
N ALA A 88 1.73 -3.85 15.11
CA ALA A 88 1.85 -3.41 16.49
C ALA A 88 1.25 -2.01 16.70
N LYS A 89 1.55 -1.07 15.79
CA LYS A 89 1.12 0.33 15.88
C LYS A 89 1.14 1.00 14.52
N VAL A 90 0.07 1.69 14.16
CA VAL A 90 -0.01 2.52 12.95
C VAL A 90 -0.47 3.91 13.34
N VAL A 91 0.31 4.93 12.98
CA VAL A 91 -0.03 6.33 13.23
C VAL A 91 0.09 7.10 11.93
N VAL A 92 -1.02 7.64 11.44
CA VAL A 92 -1.08 8.43 10.21
C VAL A 92 -1.37 9.88 10.57
N LEU A 93 -0.38 10.76 10.44
CA LEU A 93 -0.49 12.18 10.81
C LEU A 93 -0.32 13.07 9.60
N SER A 94 -1.24 14.02 9.39
CA SER A 94 -1.12 15.07 8.39
C SER A 94 -0.70 14.55 7.01
N THR A 95 -1.21 13.37 6.64
CA THR A 95 -0.76 12.59 5.48
C THR A 95 -1.86 12.56 4.44
N VAL A 96 -1.48 12.69 3.17
CA VAL A 96 -2.41 12.51 2.04
C VAL A 96 -2.26 11.09 1.51
N VAL A 97 -3.38 10.37 1.42
CA VAL A 97 -3.46 9.03 0.85
C VAL A 97 -4.38 9.08 -0.37
N GLY A 98 -3.81 8.82 -1.54
CA GLY A 98 -4.53 8.80 -2.82
C GLY A 98 -5.47 7.61 -2.95
N GLY A 99 -5.14 6.49 -2.32
CA GLY A 99 -5.99 5.31 -2.22
C GLY A 99 -6.71 5.19 -0.88
N SER A 100 -6.86 3.95 -0.44
CA SER A 100 -7.52 3.56 0.82
C SER A 100 -6.50 3.27 1.93
N VAL A 101 -6.95 3.35 3.17
CA VAL A 101 -6.22 2.89 4.35
C VAL A 101 -6.92 1.66 4.91
N GLN A 102 -6.23 0.52 4.92
CA GLN A 102 -6.75 -0.77 5.38
C GLN A 102 -6.00 -1.24 6.62
N ILE A 103 -6.73 -1.34 7.73
CA ILE A 103 -6.22 -1.71 9.05
C ILE A 103 -6.83 -3.05 9.42
N LYS A 104 -6.03 -4.13 9.36
CA LYS A 104 -6.46 -5.48 9.68
C LYS A 104 -5.74 -6.04 10.91
N GLN A 105 -6.48 -6.59 11.86
CA GLN A 105 -6.00 -7.38 13.00
C GLN A 105 -4.83 -6.75 13.79
N GLY A 106 -4.77 -5.42 13.85
CA GLY A 106 -3.70 -4.70 14.54
C GLY A 106 -4.03 -4.38 15.99
N ARG A 107 -3.01 -3.97 16.75
CA ARG A 107 -3.16 -3.61 18.18
C ARG A 107 -3.45 -2.13 18.44
N ASN A 108 -2.94 -1.23 17.62
CA ASN A 108 -3.16 0.20 17.80
C ASN A 108 -3.12 0.92 16.45
N ALA A 109 -4.14 1.73 16.18
CA ALA A 109 -4.18 2.57 15.00
C ALA A 109 -4.70 3.97 15.35
N GLN A 110 -4.06 4.99 14.80
CA GLN A 110 -4.47 6.39 14.92
C GLN A 110 -4.37 7.07 13.55
N VAL A 111 -5.40 7.83 13.18
CA VAL A 111 -5.43 8.60 11.93
C VAL A 111 -5.87 10.02 12.24
N LYS A 112 -4.97 11.00 12.12
CA LYS A 112 -5.23 12.38 12.53
C LYS A 112 -4.74 13.37 11.49
N GLY A 113 -5.62 14.29 11.09
CA GLY A 113 -5.33 15.31 10.09
C GLY A 113 -5.00 14.74 8.71
N ALA A 114 -5.35 13.49 8.45
CA ALA A 114 -5.10 12.84 7.16
C ALA A 114 -6.21 13.21 6.15
N GLN A 115 -5.86 13.21 4.87
CA GLN A 115 -6.80 13.25 3.76
C GLN A 115 -6.75 11.90 3.05
N ILE A 116 -7.88 11.19 3.03
CA ILE A 116 -7.97 9.85 2.42
C ILE A 116 -9.00 9.94 1.29
N ASN A 117 -8.52 9.80 0.05
CA ASN A 117 -9.37 9.90 -1.14
C ASN A 117 -10.18 8.61 -1.38
N GLY A 118 -9.72 7.47 -0.85
CA GLY A 118 -10.47 6.23 -0.80
C GLY A 118 -11.17 6.03 0.56
N ASP A 119 -11.29 4.77 0.97
CA ASP A 119 -11.92 4.40 2.22
C ASP A 119 -10.91 4.24 3.36
N LEU A 120 -11.35 4.55 4.58
CA LEU A 120 -10.75 4.02 5.80
C LEU A 120 -11.47 2.72 6.19
N GLN A 121 -10.80 1.58 6.04
CA GLN A 121 -11.33 0.25 6.33
C GLN A 121 -10.64 -0.35 7.55
N VAL A 122 -11.43 -0.77 8.53
CA VAL A 122 -10.92 -1.28 9.81
C VAL A 122 -11.55 -2.64 10.10
N ASN A 123 -10.73 -3.69 10.07
CA ASN A 123 -11.04 -5.04 10.55
C ASN A 123 -10.16 -5.33 11.76
N LEU A 124 -10.73 -5.40 12.95
CA LEU A 124 -9.93 -5.64 14.14
C LEU A 124 -10.14 -7.08 14.59
N ALA A 125 -9.06 -7.77 14.95
CA ALA A 125 -9.17 -9.06 15.61
C ALA A 125 -9.85 -8.84 16.97
N GLY A 126 -10.99 -9.50 17.15
CA GLY A 126 -11.86 -9.40 18.32
C GLY A 126 -11.16 -9.51 19.67
N TRP A 127 -11.87 -9.14 20.72
CA TRP A 127 -11.41 -9.35 22.10
C TRP A 127 -12.12 -10.47 22.86
N ARG A 128 -12.09 -10.72 24.18
CA ARG A 128 -13.07 -11.65 24.82
C ARG A 128 -13.17 -11.33 26.36
N ILE A 129 -14.34 -11.38 27.03
CA ILE A 129 -14.62 -11.13 28.47
C ILE A 129 -15.40 -12.33 28.98
N GLY A 130 -14.67 -13.21 29.65
CA GLY A 130 -14.91 -14.64 29.49
C GLY A 130 -14.87 -14.97 28.00
N ASP A 131 -15.91 -15.65 27.54
CA ASP A 131 -16.25 -15.83 26.14
C ASP A 131 -16.70 -14.57 25.35
N ARG A 132 -16.29 -13.32 25.67
CA ARG A 132 -16.96 -12.11 25.06
C ARG A 132 -16.18 -10.87 24.54
N LEU A 133 -16.12 -10.59 23.22
CA LEU A 133 -15.13 -9.67 22.60
C LEU A 133 -15.01 -8.12 22.98
N ILE A 134 -14.31 -7.73 24.09
CA ILE A 134 -13.54 -6.46 24.48
C ILE A 134 -12.75 -5.51 23.55
N GLN A 135 -13.13 -5.16 22.31
CA GLN A 135 -12.32 -4.29 21.43
C GLN A 135 -12.09 -2.84 21.93
N SER A 136 -11.31 -2.61 22.99
CA SER A 136 -10.92 -1.25 23.42
C SER A 136 -9.83 -0.69 22.51
N PHE A 137 -10.27 -0.12 21.39
CA PHE A 137 -9.40 0.60 20.45
C PHE A 137 -9.81 2.06 20.38
N ASN A 138 -8.89 2.94 20.73
CA ASN A 138 -9.01 4.37 20.48
C ASN A 138 -8.72 4.64 19.00
N LEU A 139 -9.69 4.38 18.12
CA LEU A 139 -9.67 4.94 16.77
C LEU A 139 -10.05 6.43 16.88
N LEU A 140 -9.05 7.28 17.06
CA LEU A 140 -9.23 8.72 16.90
C LEU A 140 -9.08 9.01 15.41
N ALA A 141 -10.19 9.29 14.74
CA ALA A 141 -10.24 9.79 13.38
C ALA A 141 -10.62 11.27 13.42
N ASN A 142 -9.70 12.14 12.99
CA ASN A 142 -9.99 13.56 12.77
C ASN A 142 -9.41 13.92 11.40
N CYS A 143 -10.06 13.43 10.35
CA CYS A 143 -9.53 13.38 8.98
C CYS A 143 -10.67 13.59 7.97
N ASP A 144 -10.35 14.19 6.83
CA ASP A 144 -11.27 14.31 5.70
C ASP A 144 -11.25 12.98 4.94
N ILE A 145 -12.30 12.18 5.12
CA ILE A 145 -12.42 10.84 4.54
C ILE A 145 -13.65 10.75 3.65
N VAL A 146 -13.53 10.06 2.51
CA VAL A 146 -14.65 9.81 1.59
C VAL A 146 -15.62 8.76 2.17
N GLY A 147 -15.09 7.78 2.92
CA GLY A 147 -15.89 6.75 3.57
C GLY A 147 -15.19 6.08 4.76
N LEU A 148 -15.96 5.73 5.80
CA LEU A 148 -15.52 4.90 6.93
C LEU A 148 -16.27 3.57 6.89
N LYS A 149 -15.54 2.46 6.84
CA LYS A 149 -16.13 1.11 6.84
C LYS A 149 -15.50 0.24 7.91
N GLN A 150 -16.32 -0.34 8.78
CA GLN A 150 -15.91 -1.46 9.62
C GLN A 150 -16.17 -2.75 8.85
N ILE A 151 -15.13 -3.57 8.67
CA ILE A 151 -15.15 -4.79 7.86
C ILE A 151 -14.69 -6.00 8.65
#